data_AF-G3V650-F1
#
_entry.id   AF-G3V650-F1
#
_cell.length_a   1.000
_cell.length_b   1.000
_cell.length_c   1.000
_cell.angle_alpha   90.00
_cell.angle_beta   90.00
_cell.angle_gamma   90.00
#
_symmetry.space_group_name_H-M   'P 1'
#
loop_
_entity.id
_entity.type
_entity.pdbx_description
1 polymer ?
#
loop_
_entity_poly.entity_id
_entity_poly.type
_entity_poly.pdbx_seq_one_letter_code
_entity_poly.pdbx_strand_id
1 'polypeptide(L)'
;MGIWRIPVDEIDRPGSFAWHMNRSIVLLLKVLAQLRDHSTLLKVSSMLQRTPDQGKKYLRDADRQVLAQRAFILTVKVLEDTLSELAEGLEHPGSKACGLSGARMTTDVSHKASPEDGQESLPHP
;
A
#
# COMPACT_ATOMS: atom_id res chain seq x y z
N MET A 1 35.79 -41.68 24.65
CA MET A 1 34.37 -41.96 24.91
C MET A 1 33.53 -41.16 23.93
N GLY A 2 33.27 -41.76 22.77
CA GLY A 2 32.56 -41.13 21.67
C GLY A 2 31.09 -41.00 22.00
N ILE A 3 30.60 -39.77 22.00
CA ILE A 3 29.19 -39.46 22.13
C ILE A 3 28.58 -39.64 20.74
N TRP A 4 27.94 -40.79 20.51
CA TRP A 4 26.96 -40.95 19.43
C TRP A 4 25.71 -40.13 19.79
N ARG A 5 25.74 -38.82 19.53
CA ARG A 5 24.52 -38.01 19.42
C ARG A 5 24.11 -38.06 17.96
N ILE A 6 23.29 -39.05 17.58
CA ILE A 6 22.48 -38.85 16.39
C ILE A 6 21.50 -37.72 16.69
N PRO A 7 21.39 -36.76 15.76
CA PRO A 7 20.86 -35.43 15.96
C PRO A 7 19.33 -35.50 15.79
N VAL A 8 18.60 -34.39 15.72
CA VAL A 8 17.22 -34.43 15.17
C VAL A 8 16.07 -34.87 16.09
N ASP A 9 16.23 -35.08 17.41
CA ASP A 9 15.04 -35.27 18.29
C ASP A 9 14.45 -33.97 18.89
N GLU A 10 15.03 -32.79 18.60
CA GLU A 10 14.30 -31.51 18.63
C GLU A 10 13.74 -31.11 17.25
N ILE A 11 13.91 -31.97 16.25
CA ILE A 11 13.54 -31.71 14.87
C ILE A 11 12.15 -32.34 14.63
N ASP A 12 11.21 -31.52 14.16
CA ASP A 12 9.84 -31.85 13.72
C ASP A 12 8.81 -32.36 14.74
N ARG A 13 8.79 -31.81 15.96
CA ARG A 13 7.56 -31.84 16.78
C ARG A 13 6.65 -30.65 16.43
N PRO A 14 5.35 -30.85 16.09
CA PRO A 14 4.42 -29.74 15.94
C PRO A 14 4.36 -28.93 17.25
N GLY A 15 4.53 -27.61 17.16
CA GLY A 15 4.56 -26.70 18.31
C GLY A 15 5.95 -26.33 18.87
N SER A 16 7.05 -26.57 18.14
CA SER A 16 8.38 -26.11 18.56
C SER A 16 8.51 -24.57 18.51
N PHE A 17 9.43 -24.01 19.30
CA PHE A 17 9.68 -22.56 19.32
C PHE A 17 10.01 -21.99 17.92
N ALA A 18 10.89 -22.67 17.17
CA ALA A 18 11.25 -22.25 15.81
C ALA A 18 10.05 -22.24 14.85
N TRP A 19 9.09 -23.16 15.04
CA TRP A 19 7.85 -23.19 14.26
C TRP A 19 6.99 -21.95 14.54
N HIS A 20 6.82 -21.58 15.81
CA HIS A 20 6.09 -20.37 16.19
C HIS A 20 6.76 -19.10 15.65
N MET A 21 8.09 -19.02 15.73
CA MET A 21 8.87 -17.91 15.17
C MET A 21 8.73 -17.78 13.65
N ASN A 22 8.73 -18.90 12.93
CA ASN A 22 8.49 -18.88 11.49
C ASN A 22 7.08 -18.31 11.19
N ARG A 23 6.04 -18.79 11.88
CA ARG A 23 4.67 -18.28 11.69
C ARG A 23 4.53 -16.80 12.05
N SER A 24 5.17 -16.32 13.12
CA SER A 24 5.12 -14.91 13.49
C SER A 24 5.77 -14.01 12.43
N ILE A 25 6.87 -14.45 11.82
CA ILE A 25 7.51 -13.70 10.72
C ILE A 25 6.64 -13.76 9.47
N VAL A 26 6.06 -14.92 9.13
CA VAL A 26 5.13 -15.03 8.00
C VAL A 26 3.95 -14.05 8.15
N LEU A 27 3.40 -13.92 9.35
CA LEU A 27 2.35 -12.96 9.67
C LEU A 27 2.84 -11.52 9.54
N LEU A 28 4.00 -11.19 10.11
CA LEU A 28 4.61 -9.88 9.98
C LEU A 28 4.77 -9.47 8.51
N LEU A 29 5.31 -10.36 7.67
CA LEU A 29 5.47 -10.09 6.24
C LEU A 29 4.13 -9.82 5.54
N LYS A 30 3.05 -10.51 5.93
CA LYS A 30 1.71 -10.26 5.39
C LYS A 30 1.20 -8.88 5.78
N VAL A 31 1.33 -8.52 7.06
CA VAL A 31 0.89 -7.21 7.58
C VAL A 31 1.68 -6.08 6.92
N LEU A 32 3.01 -6.19 6.83
CA LEU A 32 3.83 -5.15 6.19
C LEU A 32 3.50 -5.00 4.70
N ALA A 33 3.21 -6.09 3.99
CA ALA A 33 2.77 -6.02 2.60
C ALA A 33 1.39 -5.33 2.46
N GLN A 34 0.44 -5.62 3.36
CA GLN A 34 -0.86 -4.95 3.38
C GLN A 34 -0.75 -3.46 3.69
N LEU A 35 0.14 -3.08 4.61
CA LEU A 35 0.43 -1.69 4.94
C LEU A 35 1.32 -0.99 3.92
N ARG A 36 1.81 -1.71 2.90
CA ARG A 36 2.78 -1.24 1.89
C ARG A 36 4.07 -0.65 2.50
N ASP A 37 4.47 -1.16 3.66
CA ASP A 37 5.72 -0.77 4.32
C ASP A 37 6.92 -1.53 3.71
N HIS A 38 7.25 -1.15 2.47
CA HIS A 38 8.39 -1.64 1.71
C HIS A 38 9.74 -1.41 2.40
N SER A 39 9.90 -0.30 3.14
CA SER A 39 11.14 -0.01 3.89
C SER A 39 11.39 -1.05 4.98
N THR A 40 10.38 -1.35 5.79
CA THR A 40 10.49 -2.36 6.83
C THR A 40 10.59 -3.77 6.25
N LEU A 41 9.87 -4.09 5.16
CA LEU A 41 10.03 -5.38 4.46
C LEU A 41 11.47 -5.60 4.01
N LEU A 42 12.11 -4.59 3.42
CA LEU A 42 13.50 -4.68 2.97
C LEU A 42 14.45 -4.87 4.14
N LYS A 43 14.23 -4.13 5.23
CA LYS A 43 15.01 -4.27 6.47
C LYS A 43 14.89 -5.68 7.05
N VAL A 44 13.68 -6.23 7.12
CA VAL A 44 13.44 -7.61 7.58
C VAL A 44 14.15 -8.62 6.67
N SER A 45 14.08 -8.44 5.35
CA SER A 45 14.81 -9.30 4.41
C SER A 45 16.32 -9.30 4.70
N SER A 46 16.92 -8.11 4.81
CA SER A 46 18.35 -7.96 5.13
C SER A 46 18.73 -8.59 6.46
N MET A 47 17.89 -8.40 7.50
CA MET A 47 18.12 -9.00 8.81
C MET A 47 18.06 -10.53 8.77
N LEU A 48 17.16 -11.12 7.99
CA LEU A 48 17.04 -12.58 7.83
C LEU A 48 18.18 -13.17 6.98
N GLN A 49 18.73 -12.43 6.02
CA GLN A 49 19.88 -12.90 5.24
C GLN A 49 21.14 -13.07 6.09
N ARG A 50 21.31 -12.27 7.14
CA ARG A 50 22.47 -12.35 8.04
C ARG A 50 22.49 -13.68 8.77
N THR A 51 23.70 -14.22 8.94
CA THR A 51 23.92 -15.37 9.81
C THR A 51 23.84 -14.91 11.26
N PRO A 52 22.96 -15.50 12.10
CA PRO A 52 22.87 -15.14 13.51
C PRO A 52 24.13 -15.58 14.27
N ASP A 53 24.50 -14.82 15.29
CA ASP A 53 25.55 -15.24 16.24
C ASP A 53 25.17 -16.55 16.92
N GLN A 54 26.19 -17.29 17.36
CA GLN A 54 26.00 -18.48 18.18
C GLN A 54 25.14 -18.14 19.41
N GLY A 55 24.09 -18.94 19.65
CA GLY A 55 23.13 -18.72 20.73
C GLY A 55 21.94 -17.79 20.40
N LYS A 56 21.90 -17.14 19.23
CA LYS A 56 20.78 -16.29 18.77
C LYS A 56 19.96 -16.93 17.64
N LYS A 57 19.99 -18.26 17.53
CA LYS A 57 19.33 -19.00 16.46
C LYS A 57 17.87 -19.29 16.83
N TYR A 58 16.97 -18.43 16.35
CA TYR A 58 15.53 -18.58 16.56
C TYR A 58 14.80 -19.27 15.39
N LEU A 59 15.46 -19.42 14.25
CA LEU A 59 14.95 -20.05 13.04
C LEU A 59 15.89 -21.14 12.55
N ARG A 60 15.33 -22.10 11.81
CA ARG A 60 16.12 -23.02 10.98
C ARG A 60 16.77 -22.22 9.86
N ASP A 61 17.99 -22.59 9.46
CA ASP A 61 18.72 -21.82 8.43
C ASP A 61 17.99 -21.84 7.08
N ALA A 62 17.41 -22.98 6.71
CA ALA A 62 16.59 -23.12 5.51
C ALA A 62 15.36 -22.20 5.54
N ASP A 63 14.57 -22.24 6.62
CA ASP A 63 13.41 -21.36 6.77
C ASP A 63 13.82 -19.88 6.75
N ARG A 64 14.93 -19.54 7.40
CA ARG A 64 15.44 -18.16 7.45
C ARG A 64 15.72 -17.63 6.04
N GLN A 65 16.38 -18.41 5.20
CA GLN A 65 16.66 -18.03 3.81
C GLN A 65 15.37 -17.90 2.98
N VAL A 66 14.43 -18.84 3.13
CA VAL A 66 13.12 -18.78 2.44
C VAL A 66 12.35 -17.52 2.86
N LEU A 67 12.32 -17.20 4.15
CA LEU A 67 11.67 -15.99 4.66
C LEU A 67 12.36 -14.72 4.18
N ALA A 68 13.69 -14.71 4.11
CA ALA A 68 14.47 -13.58 3.60
C ALA A 68 14.12 -13.29 2.13
N GLN A 69 14.10 -14.33 1.30
CA GLN A 69 13.74 -14.22 -0.11
C GLN A 69 12.28 -13.79 -0.28
N ARG A 70 11.35 -14.36 0.50
CA ARG A 70 9.94 -13.97 0.48
C ARG A 70 9.75 -12.50 0.86
N ALA A 71 10.46 -12.00 1.87
CA ALA A 71 10.42 -10.59 2.26
C ALA A 71 10.94 -9.67 1.16
N PHE A 72 12.01 -10.07 0.46
CA PHE A 72 12.54 -9.33 -0.68
C PHE A 72 11.53 -9.26 -1.84
N ILE A 73 10.94 -10.39 -2.23
CA ILE A 73 9.93 -10.45 -3.29
C ILE A 73 8.72 -9.57 -2.94
N LEU A 74 8.25 -9.61 -1.70
CA LEU A 74 7.18 -8.73 -1.24
C LEU A 74 7.56 -7.25 -1.30
N THR A 75 8.81 -6.90 -0.98
CA THR A 75 9.32 -5.53 -1.13
C THR A 75 9.24 -5.07 -2.58
N VAL A 76 9.76 -5.88 -3.50
CA VAL A 76 9.74 -5.59 -4.94
C VAL A 76 8.31 -5.43 -5.43
N LYS A 77 7.42 -6.35 -5.06
CA LYS A 77 6.01 -6.28 -5.43
C LYS A 77 5.33 -5.00 -4.93
N VAL A 78 5.49 -4.65 -3.66
CA VAL A 78 4.90 -3.41 -3.11
C VAL A 78 5.43 -2.18 -3.84
N LEU A 79 6.71 -2.16 -4.21
CA LEU A 79 7.30 -1.07 -5.00
C LEU A 79 6.72 -1.02 -6.41
N GLU A 80 6.64 -2.15 -7.11
CA GLU A 80 6.05 -2.26 -8.45
C GLU A 80 4.59 -1.81 -8.45
N ASP A 81 3.78 -2.28 -7.49
CA ASP A 81 2.39 -1.86 -7.32
C ASP A 81 2.29 -0.35 -7.08
N THR A 82 3.24 0.24 -6.33
CA THR A 82 3.25 1.68 -6.03
C THR A 82 3.63 2.52 -7.25
N LEU A 83 4.61 2.06 -8.03
CA LEU A 83 4.98 2.72 -9.28
C LEU A 83 3.86 2.62 -10.32
N SER A 84 3.16 1.49 -10.38
CA SER A 84 2.05 1.28 -11.30
C SER A 84 0.90 2.24 -11.01
N GLU A 85 0.51 2.40 -9.74
CA GLU A 85 -0.51 3.37 -9.33
C GLU A 85 -0.14 4.83 -9.64
N LEU A 86 1.14 5.19 -9.48
CA LEU A 86 1.63 6.53 -9.82
C LEU A 86 1.68 6.75 -11.34
N ALA A 87 2.04 5.72 -12.12
CA ALA A 87 2.08 5.79 -13.57
C ALA A 87 0.68 5.91 -14.17
N GLU A 88 -0.29 5.15 -13.67
CA GLU A 88 -1.71 5.26 -14.08
C GLU A 88 -2.31 6.64 -13.76
N GLY A 89 -1.88 7.27 -12.66
CA GLY A 89 -2.25 8.64 -12.32
C GLY A 89 -1.68 9.71 -13.27
N LEU A 90 -0.57 9.42 -13.96
CA LEU A 90 0.08 10.35 -14.88
C LEU A 90 -0.58 10.40 -16.26
N GLU A 91 -1.18 9.29 -16.71
CA GLU A 91 -1.82 9.14 -18.03
C GLU A 91 -3.20 9.84 -18.14
N HIS A 92 -3.60 10.64 -17.14
CA HIS A 92 -4.70 11.60 -17.27
C HIS A 92 -4.25 13.08 -17.37
N PRO A 93 -3.49 13.49 -18.41
CA PRO A 93 -3.41 14.89 -18.78
C PRO A 93 -4.60 15.25 -19.69
N GLY A 94 -5.68 15.74 -19.09
CA GLY A 94 -6.69 16.54 -19.80
C GLY A 94 -7.93 15.82 -20.31
N SER A 95 -8.98 15.88 -19.50
CA SER A 95 -10.28 16.29 -20.05
C SER A 95 -10.60 17.69 -19.51
N LYS A 96 -10.03 18.71 -20.16
CA LYS A 96 -10.60 20.05 -20.15
C LYS A 96 -11.58 20.12 -21.31
N ALA A 97 -12.88 20.11 -21.03
CA ALA A 97 -13.83 20.93 -21.76
C ALA A 97 -15.05 21.19 -20.88
N CYS A 98 -15.12 22.44 -20.43
CA CYS A 98 -16.35 23.13 -20.09
C CYS A 98 -17.42 22.80 -21.14
N GLY A 99 -18.47 22.09 -20.72
CA GLY A 99 -19.71 21.96 -21.47
C GLY A 99 -20.79 22.80 -20.81
N LEU A 100 -20.68 24.13 -20.89
CA LEU A 100 -21.87 24.97 -20.87
C LEU A 100 -22.70 24.52 -22.10
N SER A 101 -23.58 23.55 -21.90
CA SER A 101 -24.59 23.22 -22.90
C SER A 101 -25.55 24.42 -22.94
N GLY A 102 -25.38 25.23 -23.98
CA GLY A 102 -26.26 26.33 -24.29
C GLY A 102 -27.70 25.83 -24.32
N ALA A 103 -28.48 26.26 -23.34
CA ALA A 103 -29.93 26.11 -23.37
C ALA A 103 -30.47 26.95 -24.54
N ARG A 104 -30.87 26.23 -25.57
CA ARG A 104 -31.45 26.70 -26.82
C ARG A 104 -32.73 27.51 -26.57
N MET A 105 -32.76 28.69 -27.18
CA MET A 105 -33.86 29.64 -27.28
C MET A 105 -35.11 29.04 -27.93
N THR A 106 -36.28 29.15 -27.30
CA THR A 106 -37.58 29.22 -28.00
C THR A 106 -38.51 30.19 -27.29
N THR A 107 -39.10 31.05 -28.10
CA THR A 107 -39.98 32.20 -27.84
C THR A 107 -41.31 31.84 -27.15
N ASP A 108 -41.89 32.76 -26.39
CA ASP A 108 -43.17 33.40 -26.77
C ASP A 108 -43.42 34.70 -25.99
N VAL A 109 -44.05 35.66 -26.66
CA VAL A 109 -44.35 37.00 -26.17
C VAL A 109 -45.72 36.98 -25.47
N SER A 110 -45.85 37.63 -24.33
CA SER A 110 -47.18 38.08 -23.87
C SER A 110 -47.09 39.43 -23.19
N HIS A 111 -47.65 40.42 -23.88
CA HIS A 111 -47.77 41.81 -23.48
C HIS A 111 -48.74 41.98 -22.31
N LYS A 112 -48.38 42.77 -21.29
CA LYS A 112 -49.31 43.75 -20.70
C LYS A 112 -48.63 44.76 -19.77
N ALA A 113 -48.86 46.05 -20.08
CA ALA A 113 -49.07 47.26 -19.25
C ALA A 113 -48.24 47.43 -17.95
N SER A 114 -47.72 48.59 -17.55
CA SER A 114 -47.93 50.01 -17.89
C SER A 114 -46.77 50.80 -17.21
N PRO A 115 -46.59 52.10 -17.51
CA PRO A 115 -45.44 52.86 -17.05
C PRO A 115 -45.67 53.38 -15.63
N GLU A 116 -44.61 53.57 -14.84
CA GLU A 116 -44.49 54.78 -14.03
C GLU A 116 -43.05 55.07 -13.62
N ASP A 117 -42.76 56.35 -13.78
CA ASP A 117 -41.51 57.08 -13.69
C ASP A 117 -40.99 57.13 -12.25
N GLY A 118 -39.67 57.11 -12.03
CA GLY A 118 -39.12 57.10 -10.67
C GLY A 118 -37.60 57.20 -10.61
N GLN A 119 -37.13 58.42 -10.75
CA GLN A 119 -35.76 58.91 -10.75
C GLN A 119 -35.01 58.76 -9.41
N GLU A 120 -33.67 58.55 -9.49
CA GLU A 120 -32.62 58.78 -8.47
C GLU A 120 -32.66 57.89 -7.19
N SER A 121 -31.58 57.35 -6.61
CA SER A 121 -30.19 57.78 -6.45
C SER A 121 -29.37 56.66 -5.75
N LEU A 122 -28.06 56.61 -5.98
CA LEU A 122 -27.02 55.96 -5.14
C LEU A 122 -26.60 56.93 -3.99
N PRO A 123 -25.68 56.61 -3.05
CA PRO A 123 -25.39 55.39 -2.27
C PRO A 123 -25.16 55.66 -0.75
N HIS A 124 -24.75 54.60 -0.01
CA HIS A 124 -23.99 54.55 1.29
C HIS A 124 -24.76 54.52 2.63
N PRO A 125 -24.14 54.02 3.73
CA PRO A 125 -22.89 53.26 3.90
C PRO A 125 -23.05 51.81 4.39
#